data_AF-A0A140ST39-F1
#
_entry.id   AF-A0A140ST39-F1
#
_cell.length_a   1.000
_cell.length_b   1.000
_cell.length_c   1.000
_cell.angle_alpha   90.00
_cell.angle_beta   90.00
_cell.angle_gamma   90.00
#
_symmetry.space_group_name_H-M   'P 1'
#
loop_
_entity.id
_entity.type
_entity.pdbx_description
1 polymer ?
#
loop_
_entity_poly.entity_id
_entity_poly.type
_entity_poly.pdbx_seq_one_letter_code
_entity_poly.pdbx_strand_id
1 'polypeptide(L)'
;MCEGIVKSFFDYYGETVEAEFISPEKLPDLPHFRETFAKQSSWEWNFGQAPAFTHYSDTRFPWGGIEFHFDIEKGVIKRCQFFTDSLDPSPLEWLSQKLTDQVYQTETIRKLILEMHQIWPELTEQLSDLESWLVHELS
;
A
#
# COMPACT_ATOMS: atom_id res chain seq x y z
N MET A 1 29.84 11.35 16.76
CA MET A 1 29.85 10.05 16.05
C MET A 1 30.43 10.22 14.64
N CYS A 2 29.82 11.05 13.78
CA CYS A 2 30.29 11.26 12.41
C CYS A 2 31.77 11.69 12.32
N GLU A 3 32.21 12.64 13.15
CA GLU A 3 33.62 13.08 13.19
C GLU A 3 34.61 11.94 13.50
N GLY A 4 34.23 10.99 14.37
CA GLY A 4 35.08 9.85 14.71
C GLY A 4 35.22 8.85 13.56
N ILE A 5 34.14 8.66 12.78
CA ILE A 5 34.15 7.82 11.57
C ILE A 5 35.00 8.48 10.49
N VAL A 6 34.82 9.79 10.25
CA VAL A 6 35.60 10.56 9.25
C VAL A 6 37.09 10.53 9.60
N LYS A 7 37.43 10.79 10.86
CA LYS A 7 38.83 10.75 11.32
C LYS A 7 39.45 9.37 11.11
N SER A 8 38.77 8.30 11.51
CA SER A 8 39.29 6.94 11.35
C SER A 8 39.45 6.54 9.88
N PHE A 9 38.54 7.01 9.01
CA PHE A 9 38.64 6.81 7.57
C PHE A 9 39.88 7.51 6.98
N PHE A 10 40.10 8.78 7.34
CA PHE A 10 41.29 9.53 6.92
C PHE A 10 42.59 8.94 7.46
N ASP A 11 42.62 8.53 8.73
CA ASP A 11 43.79 7.89 9.34
C ASP A 11 44.17 6.57 8.62
N TYR A 12 43.17 5.80 8.14
CA TYR A 12 43.40 4.54 7.43
C TYR A 12 43.90 4.75 5.99
N TYR A 13 43.31 5.68 5.24
CA TYR A 13 43.65 5.90 3.83
C TYR A 13 44.77 6.93 3.63
N GLY A 14 45.14 7.70 4.66
CA GLY A 14 46.24 8.67 4.62
C GLY A 14 45.95 9.94 3.83
N GLU A 15 44.68 10.19 3.48
CA GLU A 15 44.22 11.34 2.71
C GLU A 15 43.04 12.04 3.40
N THR A 16 42.87 13.33 3.16
CA THR A 16 41.74 14.11 3.67
C THR A 16 41.08 14.90 2.56
N VAL A 17 39.75 15.02 2.61
CA VAL A 17 38.95 15.80 1.65
C VAL A 17 37.91 16.64 2.37
N GLU A 18 37.43 17.72 1.73
CA GLU A 18 36.29 18.48 2.23
C GLU A 18 34.99 17.69 2.07
N ALA A 19 34.06 17.87 3.00
CA ALA A 19 32.77 17.18 2.97
C ALA A 19 31.85 17.83 1.94
N GLU A 20 31.30 17.02 1.03
CA GLU A 20 30.22 17.43 0.15
C GLU A 20 28.87 17.32 0.86
N PHE A 21 28.11 18.41 0.91
CA PHE A 21 26.77 18.45 1.50
C PHE A 21 25.70 18.20 0.44
N ILE A 22 24.95 17.10 0.61
CA ILE A 22 23.79 16.75 -0.21
C ILE A 22 22.52 17.07 0.60
N SER A 23 21.55 17.76 0.00
CA SER A 23 20.27 18.10 0.64
C SER A 23 19.07 17.82 -0.28
N PRO A 24 17.85 17.70 0.27
CA PRO A 24 16.63 17.54 -0.54
C PRO A 24 16.39 18.70 -1.53
N GLU A 25 16.81 19.92 -1.16
CA GLU A 25 16.68 21.13 -1.98
C GLU A 25 17.80 21.25 -3.02
N LYS A 26 18.91 20.53 -2.80
CA LYS A 26 20.08 20.51 -3.69
C LYS A 26 20.42 19.06 -4.04
N LEU A 27 19.59 18.51 -4.93
CA LEU A 27 19.80 17.17 -5.46
C LEU A 27 21.20 17.05 -6.08
N PRO A 28 21.90 15.94 -5.83
CA PRO A 28 23.25 15.78 -6.36
C PRO A 28 23.20 15.62 -7.88
N ASP A 29 24.17 16.20 -8.57
CA ASP A 29 24.34 16.06 -10.03
C ASP A 29 25.04 14.73 -10.33
N LEU A 30 24.33 13.64 -10.03
CA LEU A 30 24.79 12.28 -10.26
C LEU A 30 24.04 11.68 -11.46
N PRO A 31 24.76 10.96 -12.35
CA PRO A 31 24.11 10.28 -13.46
C PRO A 31 23.05 9.31 -12.93
N HIS A 32 21.88 9.30 -13.58
CA HIS A 32 20.71 8.47 -13.22
C HIS A 32 20.08 8.75 -11.84
N PHE A 33 20.45 9.84 -11.14
CA PHE A 33 19.90 10.11 -9.80
C PHE A 33 18.37 10.24 -9.82
N ARG A 34 17.82 11.04 -10.75
CA ARG A 34 16.36 11.24 -10.84
C ARG A 34 15.60 9.94 -11.09
N GLU A 35 16.10 9.11 -12.00
CA GLU A 35 15.51 7.80 -12.33
C GLU A 35 15.57 6.85 -11.13
N THR A 36 16.73 6.80 -10.47
CA THR A 36 16.96 5.97 -9.28
C THR A 36 16.08 6.42 -8.11
N PHE A 37 15.99 7.73 -7.88
CA PHE A 37 15.16 8.32 -6.84
C PHE A 37 13.68 8.03 -7.09
N ALA A 38 13.19 8.23 -8.32
CA ALA A 38 11.81 7.93 -8.69
C ALA A 38 11.50 6.43 -8.51
N LYS A 39 12.40 5.53 -8.92
CA LYS A 39 12.25 4.09 -8.72
C LYS A 39 12.24 3.72 -7.25
N GLN A 40 13.19 4.21 -6.45
CA GLN A 40 13.26 3.91 -5.02
C GLN A 40 12.09 4.48 -4.23
N SER A 41 11.52 5.58 -4.72
CA SER A 41 10.31 6.19 -4.15
C SER A 41 9.03 5.53 -4.65
N SER A 42 9.10 4.63 -5.65
CA SER A 42 7.92 4.02 -6.25
C SER A 42 7.33 2.94 -5.34
N TRP A 43 6.03 2.74 -5.48
CA TRP A 43 5.30 1.73 -4.73
C TRP A 43 5.78 0.32 -5.09
N GLU A 44 6.02 0.07 -6.38
CA GLU A 44 6.52 -1.20 -6.89
C GLU A 44 7.88 -1.58 -6.29
N TRP A 45 8.71 -0.59 -5.95
CA TRP A 45 9.97 -0.84 -5.27
C TRP A 45 9.79 -1.08 -3.77
N ASN A 46 9.02 -0.21 -3.09
CA ASN A 46 8.85 -0.28 -1.64
C ASN A 46 8.01 -1.49 -1.19
N PHE A 47 7.02 -1.89 -1.99
CA PHE A 47 6.04 -2.92 -1.62
C PHE A 47 5.85 -4.00 -2.70
N GLY A 48 6.19 -3.71 -3.96
CA GLY A 48 6.06 -4.69 -5.06
C GLY A 48 7.06 -5.86 -5.02
N GLN A 49 8.07 -5.81 -4.14
CA GLN A 49 8.98 -6.94 -3.86
C GLN A 49 8.57 -7.74 -2.61
N ALA A 50 7.44 -7.41 -1.98
CA ALA A 50 6.93 -8.19 -0.86
C ALA A 50 6.74 -9.66 -1.30
N PRO A 51 7.24 -10.64 -0.50
CA PRO A 51 6.92 -12.04 -0.70
C PRO A 51 5.41 -12.24 -0.77
N ALA A 52 4.97 -13.30 -1.44
CA ALA A 52 3.55 -13.65 -1.46
C ALA A 52 3.04 -13.87 -0.02
N PHE A 53 1.89 -13.29 0.31
CA PHE A 53 1.24 -13.46 1.61
C PHE A 53 -0.28 -13.48 1.46
N THR A 54 -0.96 -14.06 2.45
CA THR A 54 -2.41 -14.03 2.55
C THR A 54 -2.81 -13.07 3.67
N HIS A 55 -3.84 -12.26 3.43
CA HIS A 55 -4.45 -11.42 4.45
C HIS A 55 -5.89 -11.85 4.69
N TYR A 56 -6.19 -12.14 5.95
CA TYR A 56 -7.50 -12.51 6.45
C TYR A 56 -7.95 -11.49 7.48
N SER A 57 -9.20 -11.05 7.40
CA SER A 57 -9.85 -10.27 8.46
C SER A 57 -11.36 -10.51 8.44
N ASP A 58 -11.97 -10.42 9.62
CA ASP A 58 -13.42 -10.48 9.78
C ASP A 58 -13.90 -9.39 10.74
N THR A 59 -15.13 -8.94 10.51
CA THR A 59 -15.79 -7.95 11.35
C THR A 59 -17.29 -8.18 11.37
N ARG A 60 -17.94 -7.68 12.42
CA ARG A 60 -19.40 -7.74 12.58
C ARG A 60 -19.99 -6.36 12.70
N PHE A 61 -20.71 -5.95 11.65
CA PHE A 61 -21.50 -4.72 11.63
C PHE A 61 -22.91 -4.97 12.17
N PRO A 62 -23.66 -3.91 12.53
CA PRO A 62 -25.08 -4.04 12.90
C PRO A 62 -25.96 -4.68 11.81
N TRP A 63 -25.52 -4.59 10.55
CA TRP A 63 -26.25 -5.08 9.36
C TRP A 63 -25.74 -6.42 8.82
N GLY A 64 -24.69 -7.00 9.42
CA GLY A 64 -24.14 -8.29 8.99
C GLY A 64 -22.67 -8.47 9.36
N GLY A 65 -22.22 -9.71 9.38
CA GLY A 65 -20.81 -10.09 9.40
C GLY A 65 -20.21 -10.08 8.01
N ILE A 66 -18.97 -9.63 7.90
CA ILE A 66 -18.16 -9.71 6.69
C ILE A 66 -16.79 -10.28 7.06
N GLU A 67 -16.34 -11.22 6.24
CA GLU A 67 -15.02 -11.82 6.30
C GLU A 67 -14.37 -11.72 4.90
N PHE A 68 -13.07 -11.43 4.84
CA PHE A 68 -12.33 -11.45 3.57
C PHE A 68 -11.07 -12.30 3.63
N HIS A 69 -10.70 -12.86 2.48
CA HIS A 69 -9.46 -13.61 2.26
C HIS A 69 -8.80 -13.09 0.98
N PHE A 70 -7.65 -12.44 1.13
CA PHE A 70 -6.86 -11.92 0.01
C PHE A 70 -5.55 -12.69 -0.12
N ASP A 71 -5.22 -13.15 -1.32
CA ASP A 71 -3.87 -13.62 -1.65
C ASP A 71 -3.14 -12.51 -2.40
N ILE A 72 -2.02 -12.04 -1.86
CA ILE A 72 -1.23 -10.92 -2.39
C ILE A 72 0.08 -11.45 -2.95
N GLU A 73 0.39 -11.09 -4.20
CA GLU A 73 1.68 -11.36 -4.82
C GLU A 73 2.24 -10.06 -5.43
N LYS A 74 3.47 -9.70 -5.06
CA LYS A 74 4.12 -8.46 -5.53
C LYS A 74 3.25 -7.23 -5.32
N GLY A 75 2.52 -7.20 -4.20
CA GLY A 75 1.62 -6.12 -3.86
C GLY A 75 0.31 -6.05 -4.68
N VAL A 76 0.00 -7.08 -5.46
CA VAL A 76 -1.25 -7.17 -6.23
C VAL A 76 -2.14 -8.25 -5.62
N ILE A 77 -3.43 -7.97 -5.46
CA ILE A 77 -4.42 -8.93 -4.97
C ILE A 77 -4.70 -9.94 -6.10
N LYS A 78 -4.17 -11.17 -5.98
CA LYS A 78 -4.36 -12.25 -6.97
C LYS A 78 -5.60 -13.07 -6.75
N ARG A 79 -6.05 -13.17 -5.51
CA ARG A 79 -7.34 -13.73 -5.17
C ARG A 79 -7.99 -12.84 -4.13
N CYS A 80 -9.27 -12.58 -4.33
CA CYS A 80 -10.10 -11.82 -3.41
C CYS A 80 -11.37 -12.63 -3.20
N GLN A 81 -11.71 -12.92 -1.93
CA GLN A 81 -12.96 -13.56 -1.56
C GLN A 81 -13.58 -12.83 -0.38
N PHE A 82 -14.87 -12.54 -0.48
CA PHE A 82 -15.68 -12.06 0.64
C PHE A 82 -16.71 -13.12 1.02
N PHE A 83 -16.94 -13.26 2.32
CA PHE A 83 -18.00 -14.08 2.89
C PHE A 83 -18.86 -13.18 3.77
N THR A 84 -20.18 -13.35 3.72
CA THR A 84 -21.11 -12.54 4.51
C THR A 84 -22.37 -13.31 4.87
N ASP A 85 -22.97 -12.96 6.00
CA ASP A 85 -24.33 -13.34 6.39
C ASP A 85 -25.38 -12.26 6.04
N SER A 86 -24.98 -11.21 5.29
CA SER A 86 -25.86 -10.17 4.75
C SER A 86 -26.94 -10.77 3.84
N LEU A 87 -28.11 -10.11 3.84
CA LEU A 87 -29.26 -10.50 3.01
C LEU A 87 -28.99 -10.33 1.50
N ASP A 88 -28.12 -9.40 1.13
CA ASP A 88 -27.69 -9.19 -0.26
C ASP A 88 -26.15 -9.26 -0.36
N PRO A 89 -25.60 -10.32 -0.95
CA PRO A 89 -24.16 -10.46 -1.17
C PRO A 89 -23.66 -9.71 -2.41
N SER A 90 -24.55 -9.21 -3.29
CA SER A 90 -24.20 -8.66 -4.61
C SER A 90 -23.13 -7.56 -4.57
N PRO A 91 -23.17 -6.59 -3.62
CA PRO A 91 -22.12 -5.57 -3.53
C PRO A 91 -20.73 -6.16 -3.23
N LEU A 92 -20.65 -7.16 -2.34
CA LEU A 92 -19.39 -7.78 -1.95
C LEU A 92 -18.86 -8.72 -3.03
N GLU A 93 -19.73 -9.43 -3.75
CA GLU A 93 -19.34 -10.21 -4.93
C GLU A 93 -18.75 -9.32 -6.02
N TRP A 94 -19.36 -8.15 -6.25
CA TRP A 94 -18.84 -7.16 -7.19
C TRP A 94 -17.47 -6.63 -6.73
N LEU A 95 -17.33 -6.28 -5.45
CA LEU A 95 -16.07 -5.80 -4.90
C LEU A 95 -14.97 -6.86 -5.02
N SER A 96 -15.29 -8.13 -4.76
CA SER A 96 -14.39 -9.27 -4.92
C SER A 96 -13.82 -9.37 -6.34
N GLN A 97 -14.69 -9.22 -7.34
CA GLN A 97 -14.29 -9.26 -8.75
C GLN A 97 -13.44 -8.05 -9.13
N LYS A 98 -13.78 -6.86 -8.62
CA LYS A 98 -13.08 -5.62 -8.95
C LYS A 98 -11.74 -5.47 -8.27
N LEU A 99 -11.56 -6.05 -7.08
CA LEU A 99 -10.28 -6.05 -6.37
C LEU A 99 -9.28 -7.06 -6.92
N THR A 100 -9.76 -8.13 -7.58
CA THR A 100 -8.86 -9.09 -8.22
C THR A 100 -8.01 -8.38 -9.29
N ASP A 101 -6.70 -8.64 -9.27
CA ASP A 101 -5.66 -8.00 -10.07
C ASP A 101 -5.48 -6.48 -9.83
N GLN A 102 -6.00 -5.94 -8.74
CA GLN A 102 -5.70 -4.56 -8.32
C GLN A 102 -4.54 -4.48 -7.32
N VAL A 103 -3.95 -3.29 -7.23
CA VAL A 103 -2.91 -2.98 -6.24
C VAL A 103 -3.52 -3.03 -4.84
N TYR A 104 -2.86 -3.74 -3.93
CA TYR A 104 -3.20 -3.85 -2.51
C TYR A 104 -2.84 -2.54 -1.78
N GLN A 105 -3.73 -1.55 -1.85
CA GLN A 105 -3.56 -0.24 -1.23
C GLN A 105 -4.90 0.42 -0.91
N THR A 106 -4.90 1.35 0.05
CA THR A 106 -6.13 2.02 0.50
C THR A 106 -6.82 2.84 -0.60
N GLU A 107 -6.05 3.44 -1.53
CA GLU A 107 -6.56 4.24 -2.64
C GLU A 107 -7.41 3.42 -3.61
N THR A 108 -7.05 2.14 -3.83
CA THR A 108 -7.82 1.21 -4.64
C THR A 108 -9.19 0.98 -4.02
N ILE A 109 -9.25 0.75 -2.71
CA ILE A 109 -10.50 0.56 -1.96
C ILE A 109 -11.39 1.79 -2.09
N ARG A 110 -10.86 2.98 -1.77
CA ARG A 110 -11.62 4.24 -1.86
C ARG A 110 -12.22 4.46 -3.24
N LYS A 111 -11.45 4.21 -4.30
CA LYS A 111 -11.94 4.33 -5.68
C LYS A 111 -13.11 3.39 -5.96
N LEU A 112 -13.00 2.12 -5.56
CA LEU A 112 -14.05 1.13 -5.80
C LEU A 112 -15.31 1.41 -4.99
N ILE A 113 -15.18 1.86 -3.74
CA ILE A 113 -16.34 2.25 -2.92
C ILE A 113 -17.08 3.44 -3.54
N LEU A 114 -16.35 4.43 -4.09
CA LEU A 114 -16.98 5.53 -4.83
C LEU A 114 -17.81 5.05 -6.04
N GLU A 115 -17.32 4.04 -6.76
CA GLU A 115 -18.08 3.39 -7.85
C GLU A 115 -19.31 2.65 -7.29
N MET A 116 -19.16 1.94 -6.16
CA MET A 116 -20.27 1.23 -5.50
C MET A 116 -21.39 2.18 -5.07
N HIS A 117 -21.09 3.39 -4.58
CA HIS A 117 -22.10 4.38 -4.24
C HIS A 117 -22.98 4.80 -5.44
N GLN A 118 -22.48 4.69 -6.68
CA GLN A 118 -23.28 4.95 -7.87
C GLN A 118 -24.18 3.78 -8.26
N ILE A 119 -23.79 2.55 -7.89
CA ILE A 119 -24.51 1.31 -8.23
C ILE A 119 -25.57 0.99 -7.15
N TRP A 120 -25.24 1.19 -5.88
CA TRP A 120 -26.08 0.93 -4.70
C TRP A 120 -26.21 2.17 -3.80
N PRO A 121 -26.84 3.27 -4.28
CA PRO A 121 -26.99 4.49 -3.49
C PRO A 121 -27.75 4.28 -2.17
N GLU A 122 -28.62 3.27 -2.09
CA GLU A 122 -29.38 2.90 -0.91
C GLU A 122 -28.53 2.29 0.22
N LEU A 123 -27.31 1.80 -0.09
CA LEU A 123 -26.40 1.18 0.88
C LEU A 123 -25.31 2.15 1.40
N THR A 124 -25.54 3.46 1.30
CA THR A 124 -24.50 4.47 1.56
C THR A 124 -23.87 4.34 2.96
N GLU A 125 -24.66 4.07 4.01
CA GLU A 125 -24.12 3.89 5.37
C GLU A 125 -23.26 2.63 5.48
N GLN A 126 -23.74 1.51 4.95
CA GLN A 126 -23.02 0.23 4.94
C GLN A 126 -21.71 0.30 4.14
N LEU A 127 -21.73 1.01 3.00
CA LEU A 127 -20.53 1.23 2.19
C LEU A 127 -19.50 2.11 2.91
N SER A 128 -19.95 3.09 3.71
CA SER A 128 -19.07 3.94 4.51
C SER A 128 -18.40 3.16 5.65
N ASP A 129 -19.17 2.28 6.32
CA ASP A 129 -18.65 1.35 7.33
C ASP A 129 -17.62 0.38 6.71
N LEU A 130 -17.96 -0.19 5.56
CA LEU A 130 -17.10 -1.12 4.81
C LEU A 130 -15.79 -0.45 4.37
N GLU A 131 -15.85 0.77 3.85
CA GLU A 131 -14.67 1.55 3.48
C GLU A 131 -13.78 1.79 4.68
N SER A 132 -14.36 2.28 5.79
CA SER A 132 -13.61 2.61 7.01
C SER A 132 -12.86 1.39 7.55
N TRP A 133 -13.53 0.23 7.56
CA TRP A 133 -12.92 -1.02 7.99
C TRP A 133 -11.83 -1.50 7.01
N LEU A 134 -12.12 -1.60 5.70
CA LEU A 134 -11.13 -2.06 4.73
C LEU A 134 -9.89 -1.15 4.68
N VAL A 135 -10.07 0.16 4.78
CA VAL A 135 -8.94 1.11 4.85
C VAL A 135 -8.11 0.88 6.11
N HIS A 136 -8.74 0.63 7.26
CA HIS A 136 -8.04 0.31 8.50
C HIS A 136 -7.22 -0.98 8.37
N GLU A 137 -7.78 -2.05 7.80
CA GLU A 137 -7.07 -3.32 7.64
C GLU A 137 -5.90 -3.23 6.64
N LEU A 138 -5.98 -2.33 5.65
CA LEU A 138 -4.94 -2.17 4.63
C LEU A 138 -3.85 -1.15 4.99
N SER A 139 -3.99 -0.42 6.10
CA SER A 139 -3.05 0.62 6.54
C SER A 139 -1.93 0.06 7.41
#